data_AF-A0A177AZK9-F1
#
_entry.id   AF-A0A177AZK9-F1
#
_cell.length_a   1.000
_cell.length_b   1.000
_cell.length_c   1.000
_cell.angle_alpha   90.00
_cell.angle_beta   90.00
_cell.angle_gamma   90.00
#
_symmetry.space_group_name_H-M   'P 1'
#
loop_
_entity.id
_entity.type
_entity.pdbx_description
1 polymer ?
#
loop_
_entity_poly.entity_id
_entity_poly.type
_entity_poly.pdbx_seq_one_letter_code
_entity_poly.pdbx_strand_id
1 'polypeptide(L)'
;MTREVFKNWFLNDFVESVKNFSKKSNVPATALLVVDNAPSHIFYDPLESKDGLIKIVYLLPNTTSVLHLMDQHILYYMKSKYAKKLYYDMYTDNPMDTINTKKINIKEAIFILN
;
A
#
# COMPACT_ATOMS: atom_id res chain seq x y z
N MET A 1 1.85 6.70 -9.20
CA MET A 1 1.18 7.85 -8.55
C MET A 1 1.99 9.10 -8.86
N THR A 2 1.35 10.22 -9.22
CA THR A 2 2.06 11.50 -9.42
C THR A 2 2.18 12.26 -8.09
N ARG A 3 3.11 13.22 -8.04
CA ARG A 3 3.32 14.06 -6.84
C ARG A 3 2.05 14.82 -6.44
N GLU A 4 1.30 15.33 -7.41
CA GLU A 4 0.04 16.05 -7.18
C GLU A 4 -1.05 15.15 -6.61
N VAL A 5 -1.20 13.94 -7.15
CA VAL A 5 -2.18 12.97 -6.66
C VAL A 5 -1.86 12.58 -5.21
N PHE A 6 -0.59 12.33 -4.90
CA PHE A 6 -0.17 12.01 -3.53
C PHE A 6 -0.40 13.18 -2.57
N LYS A 7 -0.06 14.41 -2.98
CA LYS A 7 -0.30 15.61 -2.17
C LYS A 7 -1.79 15.81 -1.88
N ASN A 8 -2.63 15.68 -2.90
CA ASN A 8 -4.07 15.82 -2.76
C ASN A 8 -4.63 14.76 -1.80
N TRP A 9 -4.23 13.51 -1.99
CA TRP A 9 -4.63 12.41 -1.11
C TRP A 9 -4.19 12.63 0.34
N PHE A 10 -2.94 13.04 0.57
CA PHE A 10 -2.46 13.28 1.92
C PHE A 10 -3.28 14.36 2.65
N LEU A 11 -3.49 15.50 1.98
CA LEU A 11 -4.14 16.67 2.59
C LEU A 11 -5.65 16.48 2.78
N ASN A 12 -6.32 15.81 1.84
CA ASN A 12 -7.79 15.72 1.83
C ASN A 12 -8.33 14.40 2.37
N ASP A 13 -7.62 13.28 2.15
CA ASP A 13 -8.10 11.96 2.55
C ASP A 13 -7.40 11.46 3.82
N PHE A 14 -6.06 11.47 3.84
CA PHE A 14 -5.29 10.92 4.96
C PHE A 14 -5.47 11.73 6.24
N VAL A 15 -5.26 13.06 6.18
CA VAL A 15 -5.43 13.96 7.33
C VAL A 15 -6.84 13.85 7.92
N GLU A 16 -7.87 13.81 7.06
CA GLU A 16 -9.27 13.70 7.49
C GLU A 16 -9.55 12.32 8.11
N SER A 17 -8.97 11.26 7.56
CA SER A 17 -9.06 9.91 8.13
C SER A 17 -8.45 9.82 9.52
N VAL A 18 -7.28 10.42 9.74
CA VAL A 18 -6.62 10.50 11.06
C VAL A 18 -7.51 11.24 12.04
N LYS A 19 -8.05 12.41 11.66
CA LYS A 19 -8.95 13.19 12.53
C LYS A 19 -10.20 12.42 12.92
N ASN A 20 -10.80 11.73 11.96
CA ASN A 20 -12.01 10.93 12.20
C ASN A 20 -11.73 9.72 13.11
N PHE A 21 -10.60 9.03 12.91
CA PHE A 21 -10.16 7.97 13.80
C PHE A 21 -9.91 8.50 15.21
N SER A 22 -9.11 9.56 15.34
CA SER A 22 -8.77 10.16 16.63
C SER A 22 -10.01 10.61 17.40
N LYS A 23 -11.00 11.20 16.73
CA LYS A 23 -12.30 11.55 17.33
C LYS A 23 -13.04 10.32 17.84
N LYS A 24 -13.11 9.24 17.05
CA LYS A 24 -13.78 7.98 17.44
C LYS A 24 -13.07 7.29 18.62
N SER A 25 -11.74 7.38 18.65
CA SER A 25 -10.90 6.76 19.67
C SER A 25 -10.65 7.66 20.89
N ASN A 26 -11.19 8.89 20.90
CA ASN A 26 -10.99 9.90 21.94
C ASN A 26 -9.51 10.17 22.25
N VAL A 27 -8.68 10.28 21.21
CA VAL A 27 -7.25 10.60 21.30
C VAL A 27 -6.93 11.86 20.50
N PRO A 28 -5.77 12.52 20.74
CA PRO A 28 -5.33 13.63 19.90
C PRO A 28 -5.17 13.23 18.42
N ALA A 29 -5.40 14.18 17.52
CA ALA A 29 -5.24 14.00 16.07
C ALA A 29 -3.77 14.24 15.64
N THR A 30 -2.87 13.41 16.14
CA THR A 30 -1.43 13.46 15.82
C THR A 30 -1.01 12.18 15.12
N ALA A 31 -0.26 12.29 14.02
CA ALA A 31 0.21 11.13 13.29
C ALA A 31 1.48 11.41 12.48
N LEU A 32 2.30 10.37 12.30
CA LEU A 32 3.42 10.37 11.36
C LEU A 32 3.12 9.35 10.27
N LEU A 33 3.01 9.81 9.04
CA LEU A 33 2.93 8.95 7.88
C LEU A 33 4.35 8.60 7.42
N VAL A 34 4.74 7.36 7.61
CA VAL A 34 6.03 6.84 7.15
C VAL A 34 5.90 6.38 5.69
N VAL A 35 6.71 6.93 4.80
CA VAL A 35 6.71 6.59 3.37
C VAL A 35 8.11 6.28 2.85
N ASP A 36 8.19 5.56 1.74
CA ASP A 36 9.44 5.37 1.02
C ASP A 36 9.95 6.67 0.37
N ASN A 37 11.22 6.67 -0.03
CA ASN A 37 11.84 7.83 -0.67
C ASN A 37 11.59 7.87 -2.19
N ALA A 38 10.39 7.48 -2.64
CA ALA A 38 10.05 7.51 -4.07
C ALA A 38 10.02 8.97 -4.58
N PRO A 39 10.45 9.26 -5.83
CA PRO A 39 10.49 10.62 -6.36
C PRO A 39 9.14 11.37 -6.31
N SER A 40 8.03 10.62 -6.36
CA SER A 40 6.66 11.14 -6.22
C SER A 40 6.33 11.65 -4.82
N HIS A 41 7.04 11.17 -3.79
CA HIS A 41 6.82 11.54 -2.38
C HIS A 41 7.74 12.69 -1.94
N ILE A 42 8.84 12.93 -2.64
CA ILE A 42 9.78 13.99 -2.28
C ILE A 42 9.20 15.35 -2.71
N PHE A 43 9.03 16.25 -1.75
CA PHE A 43 8.62 17.64 -1.92
C PHE A 43 9.72 18.60 -1.47
N TYR A 44 9.79 19.79 -2.08
CA TYR A 44 10.72 20.85 -1.66
C TYR A 44 10.36 21.41 -0.28
N ASP A 45 9.06 21.57 -0.01
CA ASP A 45 8.53 21.96 1.29
C ASP A 45 7.97 20.74 2.04
N PRO A 46 8.12 20.66 3.38
CA PRO A 46 7.52 19.60 4.17
C PRO A 46 6.00 19.56 3.99
N LEU A 47 5.47 18.41 3.58
CA LEU A 47 4.04 18.21 3.47
C LEU A 47 3.47 17.82 4.84
N GLU A 48 2.70 18.72 5.45
CA GLU A 48 2.08 18.54 6.77
C GLU A 48 0.65 19.11 6.81
N SER A 49 -0.12 18.75 7.84
CA SER A 49 -1.43 19.33 8.11
C SER A 49 -1.31 20.82 8.49
N LYS A 50 -2.42 21.57 8.36
CA LYS A 50 -2.46 23.02 8.67
C LYS A 50 -1.99 23.38 10.09
N ASP A 51 -2.18 22.48 11.04
CA ASP A 51 -1.77 22.61 12.44
C ASP A 51 -0.38 22.00 12.74
N GLY A 52 0.26 21.38 11.74
CA GLY A 52 1.55 20.72 11.88
C GLY A 52 1.52 19.50 12.80
N LEU A 53 0.36 18.91 13.09
CA LEU A 53 0.25 17.74 13.98
C LEU A 53 0.32 16.41 13.24
N ILE A 54 0.09 16.43 11.92
CA ILE A 54 0.16 15.26 11.04
C ILE A 54 1.22 15.54 9.98
N LYS A 55 2.27 14.72 9.96
CA LYS A 55 3.45 14.94 9.12
C LYS A 55 3.87 13.69 8.38
N ILE A 56 4.67 13.88 7.34
CA ILE A 56 5.33 12.80 6.60
C ILE A 56 6.76 12.60 7.10
N VAL A 57 7.17 11.34 7.23
CA VAL A 57 8.54 10.93 7.52
C VAL A 57 9.00 9.97 6.43
N TYR A 58 10.20 10.20 5.90
CA TYR A 58 10.76 9.36 4.84
C TYR A 58 11.66 8.28 5.41
N LEU A 59 11.52 7.06 4.90
CA LEU A 59 12.45 5.98 5.18
C LEU A 59 13.81 6.24 4.54
N LEU A 60 14.84 5.61 5.11
CA LEU A 60 16.19 5.66 4.55
C LEU A 60 16.21 5.05 3.14
N PRO A 61 17.04 5.57 2.23
CA PRO A 61 17.23 4.99 0.90
C PRO A 61 17.58 3.49 1.00
N ASN A 62 17.04 2.68 0.07
CA ASN A 62 17.27 1.24 -0.02
C ASN A 62 16.81 0.40 1.19
N THR A 63 16.02 0.96 2.11
CA THR A 63 15.49 0.20 3.26
C THR A 63 14.04 -0.24 3.08
N THR A 64 13.36 0.18 2.02
CA THR A 64 11.92 -0.04 1.83
C THR A 64 11.56 -1.53 1.90
N SER A 65 12.28 -2.40 1.20
CA SER A 65 12.00 -3.86 1.23
C SER A 65 12.20 -4.50 2.61
N VAL A 66 13.00 -3.89 3.48
CA VAL A 66 13.35 -4.45 4.80
C VAL A 66 12.55 -3.80 5.94
N LEU A 67 12.23 -2.51 5.83
CA LEU A 67 11.62 -1.74 6.90
C LEU A 67 10.17 -1.35 6.61
N HIS A 68 9.74 -1.36 5.35
CA HIS A 68 8.41 -0.95 5.01
C HIS A 68 7.42 -2.08 5.29
N LEU A 69 6.67 -1.92 6.38
CA LEU A 69 5.67 -2.87 6.85
C LEU A 69 4.63 -3.22 5.79
N MET A 70 4.29 -2.26 4.92
CA MET A 70 3.34 -2.48 3.83
C MET A 70 3.86 -3.53 2.84
N ASP A 71 5.16 -3.49 2.50
CA ASP A 71 5.75 -4.42 1.54
C ASP A 71 5.98 -5.81 2.15
N GLN A 72 6.43 -5.85 3.41
CA GLN A 72 6.76 -7.11 4.07
C GLN A 72 5.55 -7.94 4.49
N HIS A 73 4.53 -7.31 5.07
CA HIS A 73 3.42 -8.05 5.67
C HIS A 73 2.17 -7.96 4.81
N ILE A 74 1.69 -6.74 4.59
CA ILE A 74 0.38 -6.51 3.99
C ILE A 74 0.40 -6.97 2.52
N LEU A 75 1.36 -6.49 1.74
CA LEU A 75 1.46 -6.81 0.32
C LEU A 75 1.74 -8.30 0.10
N TYR A 76 2.67 -8.87 0.87
CA TYR A 76 2.96 -10.30 0.83
C TYR A 76 1.70 -11.13 1.12
N TYR A 77 0.99 -10.83 2.21
CA TYR A 77 -0.24 -11.54 2.57
C TYR A 77 -1.32 -11.41 1.51
N MET A 78 -1.53 -10.21 0.97
CA MET A 78 -2.52 -9.96 -0.09
C MET A 78 -2.17 -10.72 -1.37
N LYS A 79 -0.90 -10.69 -1.81
CA LYS A 79 -0.42 -11.47 -2.95
C LYS A 79 -0.64 -12.97 -2.73
N SER A 80 -0.28 -13.48 -1.55
CA SER A 80 -0.47 -14.89 -1.20
C SER A 80 -1.95 -15.30 -1.22
N LYS A 81 -2.83 -14.48 -0.64
CA LYS A 81 -4.27 -14.73 -0.62
C LYS A 81 -4.88 -14.68 -2.02
N TYR A 82 -4.48 -13.69 -2.83
CA TYR A 82 -4.91 -13.58 -4.22
C TYR A 82 -4.45 -14.78 -5.04
N ALA A 83 -3.18 -15.20 -4.92
CA ALA A 83 -2.65 -16.36 -5.62
C ALA A 83 -3.39 -17.65 -5.24
N LYS A 84 -3.67 -17.87 -3.95
CA LYS A 84 -4.47 -19.02 -3.47
C LYS A 84 -5.89 -19.01 -4.05
N LYS A 85 -6.54 -17.85 -4.06
CA LYS A 85 -7.87 -17.70 -4.64
C LYS A 85 -7.85 -17.96 -6.14
N LEU A 86 -6.88 -17.39 -6.85
CA LEU A 86 -6.70 -17.61 -8.28
C LEU A 86 -6.52 -19.10 -8.60
N TYR A 87 -5.71 -19.80 -7.82
CA TYR A 87 -5.56 -21.26 -7.95
C TYR A 87 -6.85 -22.02 -7.69
N TYR A 88 -7.59 -21.67 -6.63
CA TYR A 88 -8.87 -22.30 -6.33
C TYR A 88 -9.89 -22.10 -7.45
N ASP A 89 -9.99 -20.87 -7.97
CA ASP A 89 -10.89 -20.52 -9.07
C ASP A 89 -10.49 -21.23 -10.38
N MET A 90 -9.18 -21.39 -10.65
CA MET A 90 -8.65 -22.20 -11.76
C MET A 90 -8.95 -23.70 -11.62
N TYR A 91 -8.86 -24.24 -10.40
CA TYR A 91 -9.09 -25.66 -10.14
C TYR A 91 -10.59 -26.01 -10.15
N THR A 92 -11.46 -25.07 -9.79
CA THR A 92 -12.91 -25.28 -9.67
C THR A 92 -13.71 -24.88 -10.93
N ASP A 93 -13.03 -24.51 -12.02
CA ASP A 93 -13.63 -24.16 -13.32
C ASP A 93 -14.78 -23.14 -13.21
N ASN A 94 -14.66 -22.21 -12.27
CA ASN A 94 -15.66 -21.18 -12.03
C ASN A 94 -15.25 -19.92 -12.81
N PRO A 95 -15.94 -19.57 -13.92
CA PRO A 95 -15.51 -18.50 -14.79
C PRO A 95 -15.89 -17.17 -14.14
N MET A 96 -14.97 -16.59 -13.36
CA MET A 96 -15.03 -15.14 -13.19
C MET A 96 -14.46 -14.54 -14.46
N ASP A 97 -15.27 -13.73 -15.14
CA ASP A 97 -14.98 -13.12 -16.43
C ASP A 97 -13.51 -12.65 -16.54
N THR A 98 -12.82 -13.25 -17.52
CA THR A 98 -11.49 -12.90 -18.04
C THR A 98 -10.26 -13.16 -17.16
N ILE A 99 -9.88 -14.43 -16.99
CA ILE A 99 -8.48 -14.80 -17.17
C ILE A 99 -8.43 -16.01 -18.10
N ASN A 100 -7.92 -15.82 -19.33
CA ASN A 100 -7.64 -16.92 -20.24
C ASN A 100 -6.35 -17.61 -19.76
N THR A 101 -6.50 -18.47 -18.75
CA THR A 101 -5.46 -19.22 -18.01
C THR A 101 -4.83 -20.37 -18.80
N LYS A 102 -5.23 -20.58 -20.06
CA LYS A 102 -4.82 -21.73 -20.90
C LYS A 102 -3.34 -21.79 -21.31
N LYS A 103 -2.46 -20.98 -20.72
CA LYS A 103 -1.05 -20.86 -21.15
C LYS A 103 0.00 -20.98 -20.05
N ILE A 104 -0.38 -21.29 -18.80
CA ILE A 104 0.61 -21.30 -17.71
C ILE A 104 0.81 -22.72 -17.18
N ASN A 105 2.06 -23.16 -17.24
CA ASN A 105 2.55 -24.46 -16.78
C ASN A 105 2.73 -24.46 -15.25
N ILE A 106 2.49 -25.61 -14.58
CA ILE A 106 2.74 -25.81 -13.14
C ILE A 106 4.15 -25.35 -12.70
N LYS A 107 5.17 -25.54 -13.54
CA LYS A 107 6.54 -25.06 -13.35
C LYS A 107 6.63 -23.53 -13.27
N GLU A 108 5.84 -22.82 -14.07
CA GLU A 108 5.80 -21.36 -14.08
C GLU A 108 5.10 -20.82 -12.83
N ALA A 109 4.05 -21.52 -12.37
CA ALA A 109 3.38 -21.19 -11.12
C ALA A 109 4.32 -21.38 -9.90
N ILE A 110 5.12 -22.45 -9.88
CA ILE A 110 6.09 -22.72 -8.80
C ILE A 110 7.22 -21.68 -8.79
N PHE A 111 7.66 -21.21 -9.97
CA PHE A 111 8.70 -20.19 -10.08
C PHE A 111 8.26 -18.79 -9.62
N ILE A 112 6.96 -18.47 -9.71
CA ILE A 112 6.41 -17.16 -9.29
C ILE A 112 6.19 -17.09 -7.77
N LEU A 113 6.15 -18.24 -7.10
CA LEU A 113 5.86 -18.36 -5.66
C LEU A 113 7.12 -18.43 -4.77
N ASN A 114 8.29 -18.68 -5.35
CA ASN A 114 9.60 -18.66 -4.67
C ASN A 114 10.37 -17.38 -5.01
#